data_AF-A0A0V8RV23-F1
#
_entry.id   AF-A0A0V8RV23-F1
#
_cell.length_a   1.000
_cell.length_b   1.000
_cell.length_c   1.000
_cell.angle_alpha   90.00
_cell.angle_beta   90.00
_cell.angle_gamma   90.00
#
_symmetry.space_group_name_H-M   'P 1'
#
loop_
_entity.id
_entity.type
_entity.pdbx_description
1 polymer ?
#
loop_
_entity_poly.entity_id
_entity_poly.type
_entity_poly.pdbx_seq_one_letter_code
_entity_poly.pdbx_strand_id
1 'polypeptide(L)'
;MTIEIIVEDPEALELRIVRGVEEALRYLPRSSAESVHPLEALYLVYNGVATVTDRRGKRYSFENLVRLYSLRNPYAWVEFEVYLDLRKRGRLPVPGPRPHSLLLKKRKKEPKFTHYILVLEESRPVKLDTLYSFVEEASKNNWEPLLAIVDRYGDITYYTALVFRPGLTRLPKEGG
;
A
#
# COMPACT_ATOMS: atom_id res chain seq x y z
N MET A 1 -14.02 17.03 14.69
CA MET A 1 -13.68 16.11 15.79
C MET A 1 -12.39 15.43 15.40
N THR A 2 -11.35 15.47 16.23
CA THR A 2 -10.03 14.88 15.89
C THR A 2 -10.08 13.37 16.13
N ILE A 3 -9.56 12.60 15.17
CA ILE A 3 -9.46 11.13 15.27
C ILE A 3 -8.35 10.79 16.27
N GLU A 4 -8.62 9.91 17.22
CA GLU A 4 -7.61 9.47 18.19
C GLU A 4 -7.25 8.01 17.91
N ILE A 5 -5.95 7.77 17.72
CA ILE A 5 -5.37 6.46 17.41
C ILE A 5 -4.42 6.09 18.54
N ILE A 6 -4.48 4.85 18.99
CA ILE A 6 -3.55 4.30 19.97
C ILE A 6 -2.65 3.26 19.30
N VAL A 7 -1.36 3.29 19.64
CA VAL A 7 -0.42 2.19 19.37
C VAL A 7 -0.61 1.18 20.50
N GLU A 8 -1.21 0.04 20.19
CA GLU A 8 -1.50 -1.02 21.15
C GLU A 8 -0.27 -1.86 21.45
N ASP A 9 0.48 -2.18 20.40
CA ASP A 9 1.76 -2.87 20.45
C ASP A 9 2.74 -2.15 19.51
N PRO A 10 3.76 -1.45 20.05
CA PRO A 10 4.79 -0.80 19.25
C PRO A 10 5.68 -1.77 18.48
N GLU A 11 5.86 -3.01 18.99
CA GLU A 11 6.65 -4.03 18.32
C GLU A 11 5.88 -4.59 17.13
N ALA A 12 4.64 -5.05 17.32
CA ALA A 12 3.80 -5.54 16.23
C ALA A 12 3.26 -4.43 15.31
N LEU A 13 3.40 -3.17 15.74
CA LEU A 13 2.86 -1.98 15.09
C LEU A 13 1.34 -2.06 14.89
N GLU A 14 0.66 -2.56 15.93
CA GLU A 14 -0.80 -2.63 15.96
C GLU A 14 -1.35 -1.27 16.39
N LEU A 15 -2.11 -0.64 15.49
CA LEU A 15 -2.78 0.62 15.77
C LEU A 15 -4.30 0.44 15.76
N ARG A 16 -4.96 1.11 16.70
CA ARG A 16 -6.42 1.10 16.81
C ARG A 16 -6.97 2.50 16.93
N ILE A 17 -8.05 2.80 16.22
CA ILE A 17 -8.82 4.03 16.40
C ILE A 17 -9.65 3.89 17.67
N VAL A 18 -9.38 4.72 18.66
CA VAL A 18 -10.11 4.75 19.94
C VAL A 18 -11.23 5.79 19.93
N ARG A 19 -11.15 6.78 19.05
CA ARG A 19 -12.18 7.82 18.89
C ARG A 19 -12.25 8.32 17.44
N GLY A 20 -13.46 8.56 16.96
CA GLY A 20 -13.69 9.17 15.64
C GLY A 20 -13.66 8.19 14.47
N VAL A 21 -14.08 6.93 14.66
CA VAL A 21 -14.12 5.89 13.61
C VAL A 21 -14.90 6.36 12.37
N GLU A 22 -16.08 6.94 12.53
CA GLU A 22 -16.89 7.45 11.40
C GLU A 22 -16.18 8.58 10.66
N GLU A 23 -15.49 9.47 11.39
CA GLU A 23 -14.73 10.56 10.80
C GLU A 23 -13.53 10.01 10.03
N ALA A 24 -12.79 9.04 10.60
CA ALA A 24 -11.70 8.35 9.92
C ALA A 24 -12.16 7.68 8.63
N LEU A 25 -13.34 7.04 8.66
CA LEU A 25 -13.95 6.44 7.48
C LEU A 25 -14.29 7.47 6.40
N ARG A 26 -14.36 8.78 6.66
CA ARG A 26 -14.49 9.80 5.60
C ARG A 26 -13.21 9.92 4.78
N TYR A 27 -12.05 9.77 5.41
CA TYR A 27 -10.74 9.80 4.77
C TYR A 27 -10.37 8.43 4.18
N LEU A 28 -10.55 7.34 4.92
CA LEU A 28 -10.03 6.04 4.51
C LEU A 28 -10.93 5.32 3.48
N PRO A 29 -10.35 4.61 2.50
CA PRO A 29 -11.11 3.90 1.46
C PRO A 29 -11.64 2.51 1.89
N ARG A 30 -11.86 2.28 3.19
CA ARG A 30 -12.33 1.00 3.76
C ARG A 30 -13.68 1.13 4.47
N SER A 31 -14.29 -0.01 4.82
CA SER A 31 -15.65 -0.10 5.41
C SER A 31 -15.66 -0.28 6.93
N SER A 32 -14.58 -0.78 7.53
CA SER A 32 -14.35 -0.85 8.99
C SER A 32 -13.01 -0.20 9.26
N ALA A 33 -12.85 0.61 10.32
CA ALA A 33 -11.60 1.34 10.61
C ALA A 33 -11.09 1.14 12.05
N GLU A 34 -11.59 0.14 12.79
CA GLU A 34 -11.19 -0.04 14.19
C GLU A 34 -9.68 -0.32 14.29
N SER A 35 -9.17 -1.36 13.65
CA SER A 35 -7.74 -1.53 13.43
C SER A 35 -7.30 -0.66 12.24
N VAL A 36 -6.23 0.10 12.34
CA VAL A 36 -5.74 0.98 11.26
C VAL A 36 -4.35 0.57 10.83
N HIS A 37 -4.12 0.44 9.52
CA HIS A 37 -2.79 0.12 9.02
C HIS A 37 -1.84 1.31 9.25
N PRO A 38 -0.53 1.08 9.52
CA PRO A 38 0.43 2.17 9.75
C PRO A 38 0.44 3.22 8.64
N LEU A 39 0.35 2.79 7.39
CA LEU A 39 0.23 3.65 6.21
C LEU A 39 -1.01 4.55 6.24
N GLU A 40 -2.15 4.01 6.66
CA GLU A 40 -3.41 4.77 6.78
C GLU A 40 -3.35 5.75 7.95
N ALA A 41 -2.73 5.34 9.07
CA ALA A 41 -2.50 6.22 10.22
C ALA A 41 -1.57 7.39 9.85
N LEU A 42 -0.50 7.12 9.10
CA LEU A 42 0.38 8.16 8.54
C LEU A 42 -0.41 9.14 7.68
N TYR A 43 -1.29 8.66 6.81
CA TYR A 43 -2.13 9.52 5.98
C TYR A 43 -3.05 10.40 6.83
N LEU A 44 -3.71 9.85 7.85
CA LEU A 44 -4.57 10.64 8.74
C LEU A 44 -3.80 11.70 9.54
N VAL A 45 -2.60 11.35 10.05
CA VAL A 45 -1.74 12.28 10.77
C VAL A 45 -1.20 13.37 9.83
N TYR A 46 -0.78 13.01 8.62
CA TYR A 46 -0.27 13.95 7.61
C TYR A 46 -1.32 15.00 7.22
N ASN A 47 -2.59 14.61 7.13
CA ASN A 47 -3.69 15.55 6.86
C ASN A 47 -4.11 16.37 8.09
N GLY A 48 -3.47 16.18 9.25
CA GLY A 48 -3.79 16.92 10.48
C GLY A 48 -5.12 16.53 11.13
N VAL A 49 -5.71 15.40 10.74
CA VAL A 49 -7.06 14.98 11.19
C VAL A 49 -7.01 13.92 12.29
N ALA A 50 -5.84 13.35 12.56
CA ALA A 50 -5.63 12.37 13.61
C ALA A 50 -4.44 12.68 14.52
N THR A 51 -4.52 12.19 15.75
CA THR A 51 -3.40 12.11 16.69
C THR A 51 -3.13 10.68 17.08
N VAL A 52 -1.85 10.30 17.19
CA VAL A 52 -1.42 8.96 17.58
C VAL A 52 -0.70 9.02 18.93
N THR A 53 -1.09 8.16 19.88
CA THR A 53 -0.44 8.02 21.19
C THR A 53 -0.14 6.56 21.51
N ASP A 54 0.81 6.27 22.41
CA ASP A 54 0.87 4.94 23.04
C ASP A 54 -0.06 4.83 24.26
N ARG A 55 -0.09 3.64 24.89
CA ARG A 55 -0.83 3.39 26.14
C ARG A 55 -0.37 4.23 27.34
N ARG A 56 0.82 4.83 27.28
CA ARG A 56 1.37 5.72 28.32
C ARG A 56 1.06 7.20 28.03
N GLY A 57 0.36 7.49 26.95
CA GLY A 57 0.01 8.86 26.52
C GLY A 57 1.12 9.57 25.74
N LYS A 58 2.23 8.90 25.39
CA LYS A 58 3.27 9.50 24.56
C LYS A 58 2.73 9.72 23.16
N ARG A 59 2.76 10.97 22.70
CA ARG A 59 2.33 11.33 21.34
C ARG A 59 3.41 11.01 20.30
N TYR A 60 2.98 10.46 19.18
CA TYR A 60 3.82 10.26 18.00
C TYR A 60 3.59 11.41 17.01
N SER A 61 4.66 12.06 16.59
CA SER A 61 4.65 12.93 15.41
C SER A 61 4.60 12.09 14.13
N PHE A 62 4.37 12.73 12.99
CA PHE A 62 4.43 12.06 11.69
C PHE A 62 5.80 11.37 11.50
N GLU A 63 6.89 12.07 11.77
CA GLU A 63 8.26 11.56 11.62
C GLU A 63 8.53 10.38 12.56
N ASN A 64 8.05 10.44 13.80
CA ASN A 64 8.17 9.34 14.75
C ASN A 64 7.39 8.11 14.28
N LEU A 65 6.21 8.30 13.68
CA LEU A 65 5.41 7.21 13.15
C LEU A 65 6.04 6.59 11.90
N VAL A 66 6.62 7.41 11.00
CA VAL A 66 7.38 6.90 9.83
C VAL A 66 8.57 6.07 10.30
N ARG A 67 9.33 6.57 11.28
CA ARG A 67 10.48 5.83 11.86
C ARG A 67 10.03 4.49 12.45
N LEU A 68 8.95 4.49 13.22
CA LEU A 68 8.40 3.28 13.81
C LEU A 68 7.96 2.29 12.73
N TYR A 69 7.28 2.75 11.68
CA TYR A 69 6.88 1.91 10.55
C TYR A 69 8.09 1.35 9.77
N SER A 70 9.14 2.15 9.62
CA SER A 70 10.37 1.78 8.92
C SER A 70 11.13 0.63 9.58
N LEU A 71 10.97 0.42 10.89
CA LEU A 71 11.58 -0.71 11.60
C LEU A 71 11.04 -2.07 11.11
N ARG A 72 9.82 -2.10 10.57
CA ARG A 72 9.15 -3.32 10.08
C ARG A 72 9.06 -3.36 8.56
N ASN A 73 8.92 -2.21 7.93
CA ASN A 73 8.85 -2.09 6.49
C ASN A 73 9.91 -1.10 5.99
N PRO A 74 11.02 -1.57 5.41
CA PRO A 74 12.07 -0.66 4.95
C PRO A 74 11.67 0.16 3.71
N TYR A 75 10.47 -0.06 3.15
CA TYR A 75 9.85 0.76 2.11
C TYR A 75 8.77 1.69 2.66
N ALA A 76 8.62 1.83 3.99
CA ALA A 76 7.56 2.62 4.63
C ALA A 76 7.43 4.05 4.07
N TRP A 77 8.56 4.70 3.78
CA TRP A 77 8.60 6.04 3.22
C TRP A 77 8.05 6.09 1.79
N VAL A 78 8.64 5.31 0.87
CA VAL A 78 8.23 5.29 -0.55
C VAL A 78 6.80 4.76 -0.72
N GLU A 79 6.37 3.83 0.13
CA GLU A 79 4.99 3.36 0.17
C GLU A 79 4.02 4.48 0.56
N PHE A 80 4.41 5.34 1.50
CA PHE A 80 3.64 6.53 1.86
C PHE A 80 3.60 7.57 0.75
N GLU A 81 4.70 7.80 0.03
CA GLU A 81 4.75 8.69 -1.13
C GLU A 81 3.79 8.22 -2.24
N VAL A 82 3.82 6.93 -2.58
CA VAL A 82 2.90 6.34 -3.56
C VAL A 82 1.45 6.41 -3.08
N TYR A 83 1.20 6.10 -1.81
CA TYR A 83 -0.15 6.24 -1.24
C TYR A 83 -0.66 7.68 -1.37
N LEU A 84 0.17 8.66 -1.04
CA LEU A 84 -0.18 10.08 -1.11
C LEU A 84 -0.40 10.55 -2.56
N ASP A 85 0.44 10.16 -3.51
CA ASP A 85 0.25 10.47 -4.94
C ASP A 85 -1.09 9.91 -5.46
N LEU A 86 -1.37 8.64 -5.20
CA LEU A 86 -2.63 8.01 -5.58
C LEU A 86 -3.84 8.74 -4.98
N ARG A 87 -3.77 9.13 -3.71
CA ARG A 87 -4.81 9.92 -3.03
C ARG A 87 -4.98 11.31 -3.63
N LYS A 88 -3.88 12.01 -3.94
CA LYS A 88 -3.90 13.32 -4.63
C LYS A 88 -4.55 13.22 -6.01
N ARG A 89 -4.39 12.09 -6.71
CA ARG A 89 -5.05 11.78 -7.99
C ARG A 89 -6.49 11.27 -7.84
N GLY A 90 -7.09 11.35 -6.65
CA GLY A 90 -8.46 10.91 -6.38
C GLY A 90 -8.66 9.40 -6.42
N ARG A 91 -7.59 8.60 -6.36
CA ARG A 91 -7.66 7.14 -6.26
C ARG A 91 -7.89 6.70 -4.82
N LEU A 92 -8.30 5.45 -4.65
CA LEU A 92 -8.66 4.86 -3.37
C LEU A 92 -7.74 3.67 -3.02
N PRO A 93 -6.45 3.93 -2.72
CA PRO A 93 -5.51 2.89 -2.33
C PRO A 93 -5.82 2.36 -0.93
N VAL A 94 -5.76 1.05 -0.75
CA VAL A 94 -5.69 0.38 0.55
C VAL A 94 -4.38 -0.43 0.63
N PRO A 95 -3.86 -0.72 1.83
CA PRO A 95 -2.77 -1.67 2.01
C PRO A 95 -3.08 -3.00 1.31
N GLY A 96 -2.10 -3.51 0.57
CA GLY A 96 -2.19 -4.78 -0.16
C GLY A 96 -1.80 -5.98 0.71
N PRO A 97 -1.95 -7.20 0.17
CA PRO A 97 -1.68 -8.44 0.90
C PRO A 97 -0.19 -8.73 1.10
N ARG A 98 0.70 -8.08 0.32
CA ARG A 98 2.16 -8.17 0.49
C ARG A 98 2.72 -6.95 1.21
N PRO A 99 3.91 -7.07 1.82
CA PRO A 99 4.70 -5.90 2.21
C PRO A 99 4.87 -4.95 1.01
N HIS A 100 4.89 -3.64 1.28
CA HIS A 100 5.11 -2.58 0.27
C HIS A 100 4.20 -2.71 -0.97
N SER A 101 2.94 -3.08 -0.74
CA SER A 101 1.97 -3.27 -1.81
C SER A 101 0.65 -2.59 -1.49
N LEU A 102 -0.07 -2.18 -2.54
CA LEU A 102 -1.36 -1.49 -2.42
C LEU A 102 -2.39 -2.13 -3.37
N LEU A 103 -3.66 -2.04 -3.00
CA LEU A 103 -4.78 -2.36 -3.88
C LEU A 103 -5.61 -1.11 -4.17
N LEU A 104 -6.07 -0.95 -5.42
CA LEU A 104 -6.95 0.15 -5.78
C LEU A 104 -8.41 -0.29 -5.79
N LYS A 105 -9.23 0.41 -5.01
CA LYS A 105 -10.69 0.29 -5.09
C LYS A 105 -11.24 1.15 -6.22
N LYS A 106 -12.24 0.60 -6.93
CA LYS A 106 -13.00 1.35 -7.93
C LYS A 106 -13.89 2.40 -7.28
N ARG A 107 -14.52 2.06 -6.15
CA ARG A 107 -15.35 2.94 -5.32
C ARG A 107 -15.18 2.56 -3.85
N LYS A 108 -15.41 3.51 -2.95
CA LYS A 108 -15.19 3.35 -1.50
C LYS A 108 -15.92 2.15 -0.87
N LYS A 109 -17.19 1.94 -1.25
CA LYS A 109 -18.05 0.85 -0.75
C LYS A 109 -18.03 -0.41 -1.62
N GLU A 110 -17.24 -0.44 -2.69
CA GLU A 110 -17.18 -1.61 -3.58
C GLU A 110 -16.18 -2.64 -3.03
N PRO A 111 -16.54 -3.93 -2.99
CA PRO A 111 -15.63 -4.97 -2.48
C PRO A 111 -14.52 -5.32 -3.47
N LYS A 112 -14.63 -4.90 -4.73
CA LYS A 112 -13.69 -5.26 -5.80
C LYS A 112 -12.50 -4.30 -5.86
N PHE A 113 -11.32 -4.89 -5.98
CA PHE A 113 -10.09 -4.18 -6.34
C PHE A 113 -9.85 -4.29 -7.84
N THR A 114 -9.14 -3.30 -8.39
CA THR A 114 -8.90 -3.17 -9.84
C THR A 114 -7.43 -3.38 -10.18
N HIS A 115 -6.55 -2.77 -9.39
CA HIS A 115 -5.10 -2.83 -9.60
C HIS A 115 -4.44 -3.34 -8.34
N TYR A 116 -3.35 -4.07 -8.53
CA TYR A 116 -2.42 -4.48 -7.49
C TYR A 116 -1.09 -3.81 -7.75
N ILE A 117 -0.61 -3.02 -6.80
CA ILE A 117 0.55 -2.14 -6.97
C ILE A 117 1.66 -2.66 -6.07
N LEU A 118 2.84 -2.91 -6.62
CA LEU A 118 4.07 -3.17 -5.86
C LEU A 118 4.91 -1.89 -5.83
N VAL A 119 5.25 -1.41 -4.65
CA VAL A 119 6.07 -0.21 -4.46
C VAL A 119 7.54 -0.59 -4.36
N LEU A 120 8.37 0.00 -5.19
CA LEU A 120 9.81 -0.23 -5.25
C LEU A 120 10.57 1.10 -5.20
N GLU A 121 11.84 1.02 -4.82
CA GLU A 121 12.78 2.15 -4.84
C GLU A 121 13.81 1.91 -5.93
N GLU A 122 14.11 2.92 -6.75
CA GLU A 122 15.03 2.81 -7.91
C GLU A 122 16.42 2.29 -7.49
N SER A 123 16.93 2.76 -6.35
CA SER A 123 18.23 2.38 -5.81
C SER A 123 18.29 0.98 -5.20
N ARG A 124 17.17 0.26 -5.13
CA ARG A 124 17.07 -1.00 -4.40
C ARG A 124 16.87 -2.20 -5.34
N PRO A 125 17.80 -3.17 -5.35
CA PRO A 125 17.63 -4.38 -6.14
C PRO A 125 16.37 -5.16 -5.75
N VAL A 126 15.61 -5.59 -6.75
CA VAL A 126 14.46 -6.48 -6.59
C VAL A 126 14.75 -7.83 -7.24
N LYS A 127 14.38 -8.92 -6.58
CA LYS A 127 14.54 -10.26 -7.15
C LYS A 127 13.49 -10.50 -8.22
N LEU A 128 13.90 -11.17 -9.31
CA LEU A 128 12.98 -11.53 -10.40
C LEU A 128 11.82 -12.43 -9.93
N ASP A 129 12.08 -13.35 -8.98
CA ASP A 129 11.04 -14.20 -8.38
C ASP A 129 9.94 -13.40 -7.68
N THR A 130 10.32 -12.27 -7.08
CA THR A 130 9.40 -11.38 -6.37
C THR A 130 8.47 -10.70 -7.38
N LEU A 131 9.03 -10.19 -8.49
CA LEU A 131 8.25 -9.62 -9.59
C LEU A 131 7.32 -10.66 -10.23
N TYR A 132 7.85 -11.85 -10.55
CA TYR A 132 7.07 -12.92 -11.17
C TYR A 132 5.90 -13.36 -10.28
N SER A 133 6.16 -13.62 -9.00
CA SER A 133 5.11 -14.05 -8.06
C SER A 133 4.06 -12.97 -7.79
N PHE A 134 4.46 -11.69 -7.79
CA PHE A 134 3.55 -10.55 -7.71
C PHE A 134 2.60 -10.50 -8.91
N VAL A 135 3.13 -10.59 -10.14
CA VAL A 135 2.31 -10.56 -11.37
C VAL A 135 1.38 -11.78 -11.45
N GLU A 136 1.86 -12.96 -11.08
CA GLU A 136 1.04 -14.18 -11.04
C GLU A 136 -0.10 -14.07 -10.02
N GLU A 137 0.14 -13.48 -8.83
CA GLU A 137 -0.91 -13.24 -7.85
C GLU A 137 -1.95 -12.23 -8.33
N ALA A 138 -1.49 -11.13 -8.96
CA ALA A 138 -2.39 -10.15 -9.57
C ALA A 138 -3.32 -10.83 -10.60
N SER A 139 -2.73 -11.63 -11.50
CA SER A 139 -3.47 -12.36 -12.53
C SER A 139 -4.49 -13.33 -11.94
N LYS A 140 -4.13 -14.11 -10.92
CA LYS A 140 -5.05 -15.05 -10.23
C LYS A 140 -6.25 -14.35 -9.61
N ASN A 141 -6.09 -13.12 -9.15
CA ASN A 141 -7.14 -12.33 -8.52
C ASN A 141 -7.88 -11.38 -9.50
N ASN A 142 -7.55 -11.43 -10.80
CA ASN A 142 -8.06 -10.49 -11.81
C ASN A 142 -7.78 -9.02 -11.46
N TRP A 143 -6.61 -8.75 -10.89
CA TRP A 143 -6.10 -7.39 -10.67
C TRP A 143 -5.06 -7.04 -11.71
N GLU A 144 -5.06 -5.80 -12.18
CA GLU A 144 -4.03 -5.27 -13.07
C GLU A 144 -2.75 -5.01 -12.26
N PRO A 145 -1.63 -5.72 -12.52
CA PRO A 145 -0.36 -5.51 -11.82
C PRO A 145 0.33 -4.21 -12.27
N LEU A 146 0.68 -3.37 -11.31
CA LEU A 146 1.46 -2.15 -11.51
C LEU A 146 2.70 -2.15 -10.61
N LEU A 147 3.84 -1.74 -11.15
CA LEU A 147 5.03 -1.40 -10.39
C LEU A 147 5.06 0.11 -10.20
N ALA A 148 5.10 0.58 -8.96
CA ALA A 148 5.34 2.00 -8.64
C ALA A 148 6.78 2.13 -8.18
N ILE A 149 7.64 2.70 -9.04
CA ILE A 149 9.06 2.89 -8.77
C ILE A 149 9.27 4.34 -8.37
N VAL A 150 9.82 4.53 -7.17
CA VAL A 150 10.13 5.85 -6.62
C VAL A 150 11.63 6.10 -6.74
N ASP A 151 11.99 7.25 -7.30
CA ASP A 151 13.38 7.68 -7.42
C ASP A 151 13.90 8.38 -6.15
N ARG A 152 15.16 8.79 -6.16
CA ARG A 152 15.82 9.47 -5.03
C ARG A 152 15.28 10.89 -4.73
N TYR A 153 14.50 11.47 -5.63
CA TYR A 153 13.89 12.80 -5.49
C TYR A 153 12.40 12.72 -5.14
N GLY A 154 11.84 11.51 -5.08
CA GLY A 154 10.42 11.27 -4.79
C GLY A 154 9.53 11.28 -6.03
N ASP A 155 10.11 11.28 -7.24
CA ASP A 155 9.35 11.14 -8.48
C ASP A 155 8.90 9.68 -8.63
N ILE A 156 7.63 9.49 -9.00
CA ILE A 156 6.99 8.17 -9.05
C ILE A 156 6.66 7.82 -10.50
N THR A 157 7.20 6.69 -10.97
CA THR A 157 6.85 6.13 -12.28
C THR A 157 6.08 4.83 -12.13
N TYR A 158 4.97 4.70 -12.87
CA TYR A 158 4.12 3.51 -12.87
C TYR A 158 4.33 2.68 -14.14
N TYR A 159 4.61 1.39 -13.98
CA TYR A 159 4.77 0.43 -15.08
C TYR A 159 3.77 -0.70 -14.97
N THR A 160 3.21 -1.15 -16.09
CA THR A 160 2.43 -2.39 -16.15
C THR A 160 3.38 -3.57 -16.41
N ALA A 161 3.14 -4.69 -15.74
CA ALA A 161 3.88 -5.94 -15.96
C ALA A 161 2.92 -7.06 -16.37
N LEU A 162 3.35 -8.01 -17.19
CA LEU A 162 2.52 -9.16 -17.56
C LEU A 162 3.39 -10.40 -17.75
N VAL A 163 2.84 -11.57 -17.42
CA VAL A 163 3.47 -12.85 -17.76
C VAL A 163 3.12 -13.19 -19.20
N PHE A 164 4.12 -13.10 -20.07
CA PHE A 164 4.00 -13.56 -21.44
C PHE A 164 4.26 -15.07 -21.51
N ARG A 165 3.24 -15.84 -21.92
CA ARG A 165 3.37 -17.27 -22.22
C ARG A 165 3.36 -17.45 -23.74
N PRO A 166 4.53 -17.54 -24.40
CA PRO A 166 4.55 -17.81 -25.84
C PRO A 166 3.84 -19.14 -26.09
N GLY A 167 2.89 -19.14 -27.03
CA GLY A 167 2.27 -20.37 -27.49
C GLY A 167 3.33 -21.30 -28.08
N LEU A 168 3.21 -22.61 -27.83
CA LEU A 168 3.92 -23.61 -28.62
C LEU A 168 3.44 -23.50 -30.07
N THR A 169 4.08 -22.64 -30.86
CA THR A 169 3.95 -22.68 -32.31
C THR A 169 4.45 -24.06 -32.71
N ARG A 170 3.52 -24.95 -33.10
CA ARG A 170 3.89 -26.22 -33.72
C ARG A 170 4.76 -25.87 -34.92
N LEU A 171 6.05 -26.22 -34.86
CA LEU A 171 6.88 -26.22 -36.05
C LEU A 171 6.16 -27.08 -37.09
N PRO A 172 6.00 -26.61 -38.34
CA PRO A 172 5.42 -27.43 -39.39
C PRO A 172 6.21 -28.74 -39.45
N LYS A 173 5.50 -29.87 -39.45
CA LYS A 173 6.16 -31.15 -39.74
C LYS A 173 6.74 -31.03 -41.14
N GLU A 174 8.06 -31.10 -41.26
CA GLU A 174 8.70 -31.33 -42.55
C GLU A 174 8.07 -32.61 -43.13
N GLY A 175 7.43 -32.46 -44.30
CA GLY A 175 6.83 -33.57 -45.01
C GLY A 175 7.92 -34.54 -45.46
N GLY A 176 7.78 -35.80 -45.08
CA GLY A 176 8.48 -36.94 -45.67
C GLY A 176 7.52 -37.75 -46.54
#